data_AF-A0A3N5QGQ6-F1
#
_entry.id   AF-A0A3N5QGQ6-F1
#
_cell.length_a   1.000
_cell.length_b   1.000
_cell.length_c   1.000
_cell.angle_alpha   90.00
_cell.angle_beta   90.00
_cell.angle_gamma   90.00
#
_symmetry.space_group_name_H-M   'P 1'
#
loop_
_entity.id
_entity.type
_entity.pdbx_description
1 polymer ?
#
loop_
_entity_poly.entity_id
_entity_poly.type
_entity_poly.pdbx_seq_one_letter_code
_entity_poly.pdbx_strand_id
1 'polypeptide(L)'
;MNESSGIVQLFVTCIVDTLYPEIGEAVVRVLERAGVRVAFPPDQTCCGQPAFNAGLWPQARAMAEHTIQVFEPTLGPIVVPSGSCAAMLRHHYLELFRDDPAWSARAQNLAERTFEFSEYLVDRLGIV
;
A
#
# COMPACT_ATOMS: atom_id res chain seq x y z
N MET A 1 22.66 -15.04 1.60
CA MET A 1 21.49 -15.43 2.43
C MET A 1 20.85 -14.13 2.90
N ASN A 2 19.85 -13.65 2.17
CA ASN A 2 19.39 -12.27 2.32
C ASN A 2 18.53 -12.09 3.58
N GLU A 3 18.80 -11.00 4.30
CA GLU A 3 18.37 -10.66 5.65
C GLU A 3 16.90 -10.17 5.74
N SER A 4 15.96 -10.83 5.05
CA SER A 4 14.57 -10.37 4.93
C SER A 4 13.59 -11.24 5.75
N SER A 5 13.81 -11.41 7.05
CA SER A 5 12.80 -11.99 7.96
C SER A 5 11.78 -10.95 8.46
N GLY A 6 11.37 -10.03 7.59
CA GLY A 6 10.39 -8.99 7.89
C GLY A 6 8.96 -9.46 7.62
N ILE A 7 8.01 -9.02 8.44
CA ILE A 7 6.58 -9.12 8.12
C ILE A 7 6.24 -7.99 7.15
N VAL A 8 5.57 -8.31 6.04
CA VAL A 8 5.01 -7.31 5.12
C VAL A 8 3.54 -7.09 5.39
N GLN A 9 3.08 -5.87 5.15
CA GLN A 9 1.67 -5.49 5.25
C GLN A 9 1.07 -5.49 3.86
N LEU A 10 0.11 -6.36 3.59
CA LEU A 10 -0.57 -6.37 2.31
C LEU A 10 -1.62 -5.26 2.29
N PHE A 11 -1.46 -4.29 1.38
CA PHE A 11 -2.56 -3.42 0.98
C PHE A 11 -3.29 -4.09 -0.18
N VAL A 12 -4.35 -4.85 0.12
CA VAL A 12 -4.98 -5.74 -0.87
C VAL A 12 -5.63 -4.98 -2.02
N THR A 13 -6.01 -3.72 -1.80
CA THR A 13 -6.80 -2.84 -2.68
C THR A 13 -8.28 -3.21 -2.74
N CYS A 14 -9.14 -2.19 -2.88
CA CYS A 14 -10.59 -2.37 -2.84
C CYS A 14 -11.16 -3.23 -3.97
N ILE A 15 -10.58 -3.16 -5.18
CA ILE A 15 -11.05 -3.92 -6.34
C ILE A 15 -10.72 -5.40 -6.17
N VAL A 16 -9.48 -5.72 -5.78
CA VAL A 16 -9.08 -7.10 -5.51
C VAL A 16 -9.93 -7.68 -4.40
N ASP A 17 -10.08 -6.97 -3.28
CA ASP A 17 -10.84 -7.47 -2.12
C ASP A 17 -12.32 -7.74 -2.44
N THR A 18 -12.96 -6.84 -3.21
CA THR A 18 -14.41 -6.93 -3.47
C THR A 18 -14.75 -7.81 -4.65
N LEU A 19 -13.94 -7.78 -5.72
CA LEU A 19 -14.32 -8.36 -7.02
C LEU A 19 -13.48 -9.58 -7.41
N TYR A 20 -12.23 -9.65 -6.97
CA TYR A 20 -11.28 -10.69 -7.37
C TYR A 20 -10.41 -11.17 -6.20
N PRO A 21 -11.01 -11.64 -5.09
CA PRO A 21 -10.27 -11.98 -3.87
C PRO A 21 -9.20 -13.05 -4.09
N GLU A 22 -9.39 -13.92 -5.08
CA GLU A 22 -8.42 -14.95 -5.48
C GLU A 22 -7.05 -14.37 -5.91
N ILE A 23 -7.02 -13.12 -6.38
CA ILE A 23 -5.78 -12.40 -6.70
C ILE A 23 -5.04 -12.05 -5.41
N GLY A 24 -5.75 -11.56 -4.38
CA GLY A 24 -5.17 -11.27 -3.07
C GLY A 24 -4.58 -12.52 -2.43
N GLU A 25 -5.31 -13.63 -2.47
CA GLU A 25 -4.81 -14.92 -1.99
C GLU A 25 -3.59 -15.41 -2.79
N ALA A 26 -3.57 -15.19 -4.11
CA ALA A 26 -2.44 -15.56 -4.96
C ALA A 26 -1.18 -14.76 -4.59
N VAL A 27 -1.32 -13.46 -4.34
CA VAL A 27 -0.24 -12.59 -3.86
C VAL A 27 0.33 -13.11 -2.53
N VAL A 28 -0.54 -13.46 -1.57
CA VAL A 28 -0.11 -14.06 -0.31
C VAL A 28 0.68 -15.35 -0.54
N ARG A 29 0.16 -16.28 -1.36
CA ARG A 29 0.84 -17.55 -1.67
C ARG A 29 2.23 -17.33 -2.29
N VAL A 30 2.38 -16.35 -3.18
CA VAL A 30 3.68 -16.02 -3.79
C VAL A 30 4.65 -15.47 -2.75
N LEU A 31 4.20 -14.51 -1.92
CA LEU A 31 5.04 -13.91 -0.86
C LEU A 31 5.47 -14.95 0.17
N GLU A 32 4.56 -15.81 0.63
CA GLU A 32 4.88 -16.89 1.58
C GLU A 32 5.86 -17.90 1.00
N ARG A 33 5.70 -18.27 -0.28
CA ARG A 33 6.65 -19.13 -0.99
C ARG A 33 8.03 -18.48 -1.15
N ALA A 34 8.09 -17.15 -1.22
CA ALA A 34 9.33 -16.38 -1.19
C ALA A 34 9.92 -16.22 0.23
N GLY A 35 9.32 -16.86 1.25
CA GLY A 35 9.79 -16.83 2.64
C GLY A 35 9.36 -15.60 3.42
N VAL A 36 8.39 -14.83 2.90
CA VAL A 36 7.89 -13.59 3.53
C VAL A 36 6.64 -13.89 4.35
N ARG A 37 6.59 -13.39 5.60
CA ARG A 37 5.36 -13.43 6.40
C ARG A 37 4.46 -12.26 6.01
N VAL A 38 3.19 -12.54 5.71
CA VAL A 38 2.23 -11.51 5.32
C VAL A 38 1.27 -11.22 6.48
N ALA A 39 1.10 -9.95 6.79
CA ALA A 39 0.07 -9.43 7.68
C ALA A 39 -0.92 -8.57 6.88
N PHE A 40 -2.14 -8.47 7.40
CA PHE A 40 -3.23 -7.77 6.77
C PHE A 40 -3.97 -6.91 7.81
N PRO A 41 -3.81 -5.57 7.78
CA PRO A 41 -4.65 -4.67 8.57
C PRO A 41 -6.10 -4.76 8.07
N PRO A 42 -7.09 -5.10 8.91
CA PRO A 42 -8.45 -5.41 8.44
C PRO A 42 -9.27 -4.17 8.05
N ASP A 43 -8.93 -3.00 8.58
CA ASP A 43 -9.73 -1.78 8.39
C ASP A 43 -9.39 -1.03 7.09
N GLN A 44 -8.79 -1.71 6.11
CA GLN A 44 -8.46 -1.12 4.81
C GLN A 44 -9.69 -0.71 4.01
N THR A 45 -9.55 0.33 3.19
CA THR A 45 -10.58 0.78 2.26
C THR A 45 -9.97 1.06 0.87
N CYS A 46 -10.66 1.84 0.03
CA CYS A 46 -10.10 2.35 -1.22
C CYS A 46 -8.93 3.30 -0.94
N CYS A 47 -7.91 3.28 -1.81
CA CYS A 47 -6.78 4.22 -1.77
C CYS A 47 -7.17 5.65 -2.18
N GLY A 48 -8.34 5.86 -2.79
CA GLY A 48 -8.85 7.18 -3.20
C GLY A 48 -8.46 7.62 -4.61
N GLN A 49 -7.71 6.82 -5.37
CA GLN A 49 -7.27 7.19 -6.74
C GLN A 49 -8.43 7.61 -7.68
N PRO A 50 -9.59 6.91 -7.73
CA PRO A 50 -10.68 7.34 -8.59
C PRO A 50 -11.22 8.73 -8.23
N ALA A 51 -11.36 9.03 -6.94
CA ALA A 51 -11.82 10.34 -6.47
C ALA A 51 -10.78 11.43 -6.80
N PHE A 52 -9.50 11.14 -6.61
CA PHE A 52 -8.40 12.04 -6.94
C PHE A 52 -8.42 12.42 -8.43
N ASN A 53 -8.51 11.42 -9.32
CA ASN A 53 -8.55 11.62 -10.77
C ASN A 53 -9.79 12.40 -11.22
N ALA A 54 -10.91 12.27 -10.50
CA ALA A 54 -12.16 12.98 -10.80
C ALA A 54 -12.19 14.43 -10.26
N GLY A 55 -11.13 14.90 -9.60
CA GLY A 55 -11.11 16.23 -8.96
C GLY A 55 -11.86 16.28 -7.63
N LEU A 56 -12.32 15.14 -7.11
CA LEU A 56 -12.99 15.01 -5.81
C LEU A 56 -11.94 14.91 -4.69
N TRP A 57 -11.08 15.92 -4.60
CA TRP A 57 -9.90 15.92 -3.72
C TRP A 57 -10.26 15.88 -2.22
N PRO A 58 -11.32 16.53 -1.72
CA PRO A 58 -11.74 16.35 -0.34
C PRO A 58 -12.07 14.89 0.01
N GLN A 59 -12.73 14.18 -0.91
CA GLN A 59 -13.08 12.76 -0.74
C GLN A 59 -11.83 11.87 -0.83
N ALA A 60 -10.95 12.13 -1.80
CA ALA A 60 -9.68 11.43 -1.93
C ALA A 60 -8.81 11.60 -0.67
N ARG A 61 -8.78 12.83 -0.13
CA ARG A 61 -8.07 13.15 1.10
C ARG A 61 -8.63 12.40 2.29
N ALA A 62 -9.95 12.35 2.48
CA ALA A 62 -10.54 11.59 3.58
C ALA A 62 -10.18 10.09 3.53
N MET A 63 -10.17 9.49 2.33
CA MET A 63 -9.72 8.10 2.14
C MET A 63 -8.23 7.92 2.42
N ALA A 64 -7.42 8.91 2.06
CA ALA A 64 -5.98 8.91 2.31
C ALA A 64 -5.68 9.02 3.82
N GLU A 65 -6.39 9.89 4.54
CA GLU A 65 -6.26 10.03 5.99
C GLU A 65 -6.58 8.72 6.71
N HIS A 66 -7.67 8.06 6.33
CA HIS A 66 -8.04 6.74 6.85
C HIS A 66 -6.99 5.68 6.52
N THR A 67 -6.55 5.61 5.26
CA THR A 67 -5.52 4.65 4.83
C THR A 67 -4.22 4.84 5.62
N ILE A 68 -3.77 6.08 5.81
CA ILE A 68 -2.58 6.37 6.64
C ILE A 68 -2.79 5.86 8.07
N GLN A 69 -3.90 6.19 8.71
CA GLN A 69 -4.20 5.78 10.09
C GLN A 69 -4.23 4.25 10.28
N VAL A 70 -4.75 3.50 9.30
CA VAL A 70 -4.79 2.03 9.33
C VAL A 70 -3.39 1.44 9.32
N PHE A 71 -2.47 2.03 8.56
CA PHE A 71 -1.12 1.50 8.41
C PHE A 71 -0.12 2.05 9.43
N GLU A 72 -0.35 3.21 10.05
CA GLU A 72 0.52 3.78 11.08
C GLU A 72 0.93 2.86 12.24
N PRO A 73 0.03 2.03 12.82
CA PRO A 73 0.43 1.11 13.88
C PRO A 73 1.23 -0.08 13.37
N THR A 74 1.36 -0.25 12.05
CA THR A 74 2.06 -1.36 11.42
C THR A 74 3.52 -1.03 11.15
N LEU A 75 4.37 -2.06 11.17
CA LEU A 75 5.79 -1.95 10.81
C LEU A 75 6.09 -2.79 9.57
N GLY A 76 7.16 -2.44 8.88
CA GLY A 76 7.65 -3.14 7.71
C GLY A 76 7.04 -2.65 6.38
N PRO A 77 7.45 -3.29 5.27
CA PRO A 77 7.03 -2.90 3.92
C PRO A 77 5.52 -3.07 3.73
N ILE A 78 4.90 -2.11 3.05
CA ILE A 78 3.54 -2.23 2.52
C ILE A 78 3.66 -2.70 1.08
N VAL A 79 3.05 -3.83 0.76
CA VAL A 79 3.08 -4.41 -0.59
C VAL A 79 1.71 -4.23 -1.22
N VAL A 80 1.68 -3.70 -2.45
CA VAL A 80 0.46 -3.33 -3.16
C VAL A 80 0.39 -4.04 -4.51
N PRO A 81 -0.59 -4.94 -4.77
CA PRO A 81 -0.74 -5.63 -6.04
C PRO A 81 -1.50 -4.76 -7.07
N SER A 82 -1.13 -3.49 -7.17
CA SER A 82 -1.75 -2.52 -8.06
C SER A 82 -0.84 -1.30 -8.24
N GLY A 83 -0.34 -1.10 -9.45
CA GLY A 83 0.47 0.06 -9.78
C GLY A 83 -0.24 1.40 -9.53
N SER A 84 -1.54 1.50 -9.79
CA SER A 84 -2.30 2.74 -9.54
C SER A 84 -2.47 3.02 -8.05
N CYS A 85 -2.76 2.00 -7.23
CA CYS A 85 -2.83 2.20 -5.78
C CYS A 85 -1.45 2.51 -5.19
N ALA A 86 -0.39 1.84 -5.67
CA ALA A 86 0.98 2.15 -5.26
C ALA A 86 1.35 3.61 -5.60
N ALA A 87 1.05 4.08 -6.81
CA ALA A 87 1.26 5.46 -7.21
C ALA A 87 0.44 6.45 -6.37
N MET A 88 -0.81 6.12 -6.04
CA MET A 88 -1.64 6.92 -5.15
C MET A 88 -0.97 7.15 -3.80
N LEU A 89 -0.56 6.07 -3.14
CA LEU A 89 0.05 6.09 -1.81
C LEU A 89 1.42 6.80 -1.84
N ARG A 90 2.23 6.58 -2.89
CA ARG A 90 3.61 7.08 -2.97
C ARG A 90 3.73 8.52 -3.46
N HIS A 91 2.82 8.98 -4.31
CA HIS A 91 2.96 10.26 -4.99
C HIS A 91 1.78 11.18 -4.72
N HIS A 92 0.55 10.70 -4.91
CA HIS A 92 -0.62 11.57 -4.82
C HIS A 92 -1.05 11.87 -3.39
N TYR A 93 -0.70 11.04 -2.40
CA TYR A 93 -0.87 11.42 -0.99
C TYR A 93 0.02 12.61 -0.64
N LEU A 94 1.27 12.63 -1.10
CA LEU A 94 2.17 13.76 -0.89
C LEU A 94 1.62 15.04 -1.50
N GLU A 95 0.98 14.93 -2.67
CA GLU A 95 0.28 16.04 -3.31
C GLU A 95 -0.94 16.51 -2.51
N LEU A 96 -1.77 15.58 -2.01
CA LEU A 96 -2.96 15.90 -1.20
C LEU A 96 -2.62 16.58 0.14
N PHE A 97 -1.45 16.28 0.70
CA PHE A 97 -1.03 16.75 2.02
C PHE A 97 0.10 17.81 1.98
N ARG A 98 0.47 18.32 0.80
CA ARG A 98 1.62 19.24 0.60
C ARG A 98 1.63 20.47 1.50
N ASP A 99 0.45 21.04 1.79
CA ASP A 99 0.31 22.28 2.57
C ASP A 99 -0.15 21.99 4.01
N ASP A 100 -0.11 20.72 4.44
CA ASP A 100 -0.50 20.25 5.77
C ASP A 100 0.68 19.49 6.42
N PRO A 101 1.52 20.17 7.21
CA PRO A 101 2.70 19.56 7.83
C PRO A 101 2.39 18.37 8.73
N ALA A 102 1.20 18.36 9.36
CA ALA A 102 0.81 17.28 10.27
C ALA A 102 0.58 15.98 9.49
N TRP A 103 0.02 16.07 8.28
CA TRP A 103 -0.25 14.90 7.43
C TRP A 103 0.85 14.60 6.42
N SER A 104 1.59 15.60 5.95
CA SER A 104 2.67 15.43 4.98
C SER A 104 3.72 14.43 5.45
N ALA A 105 4.18 14.55 6.72
CA ALA A 105 5.15 13.62 7.29
C ALA A 105 4.61 12.19 7.40
N ARG A 106 3.32 12.03 7.69
CA ARG A 106 2.64 10.73 7.83
C ARG A 106 2.48 10.05 6.47
N ALA A 107 2.08 10.82 5.45
CA ALA A 107 2.04 10.39 4.07
C ALA A 107 3.42 10.00 3.54
N GLN A 108 4.46 10.78 3.86
CA GLN A 108 5.84 10.47 3.51
C GLN A 108 6.29 9.14 4.11
N ASN A 109 6.02 8.90 5.39
CA ASN A 109 6.36 7.63 6.03
C ASN A 109 5.67 6.44 5.36
N LEU A 110 4.39 6.58 5.01
CA LEU A 110 3.65 5.55 4.28
C LEU A 110 4.27 5.30 2.89
N ALA A 111 4.56 6.37 2.14
CA ALA A 111 5.11 6.31 0.79
C ALA A 111 6.46 5.61 0.75
N GLU A 112 7.36 5.91 1.69
CA GLU A 112 8.74 5.37 1.73
C GLU A 112 8.81 3.85 1.93
N ARG A 113 7.80 3.28 2.57
CA ARG A 113 7.71 1.83 2.80
C ARG A 113 6.70 1.13 1.90
N THR A 114 6.08 1.83 0.95
CA THR A 114 5.14 1.26 -0.01
C THR A 114 5.87 0.78 -1.25
N PHE A 115 5.65 -0.47 -1.63
CA PHE A 115 6.22 -1.11 -2.81
C PHE A 115 5.09 -1.70 -3.65
N GLU A 116 5.19 -1.53 -4.97
CA GLU A 116 4.36 -2.31 -5.88
C GLU A 116 4.79 -3.79 -5.78
N PHE A 117 3.85 -4.73 -5.98
CA PHE A 117 4.10 -6.16 -5.77
C PHE A 117 5.29 -6.71 -6.57
N SER A 118 5.39 -6.40 -7.86
CA SER A 118 6.50 -6.82 -8.71
C SER A 118 7.80 -6.11 -8.35
N GLU A 119 7.76 -4.81 -8.04
CA GLU A 119 8.90 -4.04 -7.50
C GLU A 119 9.42 -4.70 -6.21
N TYR A 120 8.55 -5.14 -5.32
CA TYR A 120 8.96 -5.82 -4.09
C TYR A 120 9.66 -7.16 -4.38
N LEU A 121 9.11 -7.99 -5.27
CA LEU A 121 9.72 -9.28 -5.62
C LEU A 121 11.09 -9.11 -6.29
N VAL A 122 11.20 -8.18 -7.24
CA VAL A 122 12.42 -8.01 -8.03
C VAL A 122 13.44 -7.19 -7.26
N ASP A 123 13.10 -5.97 -6.84
CA ASP A 123 14.07 -5.00 -6.33
C ASP A 123 14.38 -5.20 -4.84
N ARG A 124 13.44 -5.76 -4.06
CA ARG A 124 13.65 -6.05 -2.62
C ARG A 124 14.06 -7.49 -2.35
N LEU A 125 13.48 -8.47 -3.04
CA LEU A 125 13.80 -9.89 -2.81
C LEU A 125 14.78 -10.48 -3.83
N GLY A 126 15.00 -9.84 -4.99
CA GLY A 126 15.92 -10.33 -6.01
C GLY A 126 15.39 -11.54 -6.79
N ILE A 127 14.07 -11.69 -6.91
CA ILE A 127 13.41 -12.81 -7.61
C ILE A 127 13.09 -12.39 -9.05
N VAL A 128 13.57 -13.17 -10.03
CA VAL A 128 13.38 -12.97 -11.48
C VAL A 128 12.93 -14.24 -12.18
#